data_AF-A0A530JZY9-F1
#
_entry.id   AF-A0A530JZY9-F1
#
_cell.length_a   1.000
_cell.length_b   1.000
_cell.length_c   1.000
_cell.angle_alpha   90.00
_cell.angle_beta   90.00
_cell.angle_gamma   90.00
#
_symmetry.space_group_name_H-M   'P 1'
#
loop_
_entity.id
_entity.type
_entity.pdbx_description
1 polymer ?
#
loop_
_entity_poly.entity_id
_entity_poly.type
_entity_poly.pdbx_seq_one_letter_code
_entity_poly.pdbx_strand_id
1 'polypeptide(L)' 'SQLWIEAGVISGILARTQNFQPYQRKECLNDALIYLTAARSGLPVLTANRDEFDLIQQIAPDGQFVHL' A
#
# COMPACT_ATOMS: atom_id res chain seq x y z
N SER A 1 2.16 2.70 -16.36
CA SER A 1 1.56 4.00 -15.99
C SER A 1 0.45 3.85 -14.97
N GLN A 2 -0.56 2.99 -15.18
CA GLN A 2 -1.74 2.88 -14.29
C GLN A 2 -1.45 2.49 -12.83
N LEU A 3 -0.58 1.50 -12.58
CA LEU A 3 -0.25 1.06 -11.22
C LEU A 3 0.39 2.18 -10.37
N TRP A 4 1.20 3.04 -10.99
CA TRP A 4 1.78 4.22 -10.34
C TRP A 4 0.72 5.26 -9.95
N ILE A 5 -0.32 5.42 -10.78
CA ILE A 5 -1.44 6.31 -10.49
C ILE A 5 -2.22 5.78 -9.28
N GLU A 6 -2.58 4.50 -9.29
CA GLU A 6 -3.31 3.85 -8.18
C GLU A 6 -2.53 3.93 -6.87
N ALA A 7 -1.23 3.57 -6.87
CA ALA A 7 -0.40 3.67 -5.69
C ALA A 7 -0.24 5.13 -5.19
N GLY A 8 -0.15 6.09 -6.12
CA GLY A 8 -0.11 7.52 -5.79
C GLY A 8 -1.42 8.02 -5.16
N VAL A 9 -2.57 7.52 -5.63
CA VAL A 9 -3.87 7.85 -5.04
C VAL A 9 -3.99 7.26 -3.63
N ILE A 10 -3.67 5.98 -3.44
CA ILE A 10 -3.71 5.31 -2.13
C ILE A 10 -2.80 6.02 -1.12
N SER A 11 -1.53 6.21 -1.47
CA SER A 11 -0.57 6.88 -0.58
C SER A 11 -0.92 8.35 -0.33
N GLY A 12 -1.53 9.03 -1.31
CA GLY A 12 -2.06 10.38 -1.14
C GLY A 12 -3.25 10.47 -0.18
N ILE A 13 -4.16 9.48 -0.19
CA ILE A 13 -5.27 9.37 0.75
C ILE A 13 -4.71 9.14 2.16
N LEU A 14 -3.91 8.09 2.33
CA LEU A 14 -3.36 7.71 3.63
C LEU A 14 -2.49 8.81 4.24
N ALA A 15 -1.67 9.49 3.44
CA ALA A 15 -0.87 10.60 3.93
C ALA A 15 -1.69 11.71 4.59
N ARG A 16 -2.92 11.95 4.12
CA ARG A 16 -3.82 12.99 4.64
C ARG A 16 -4.66 12.49 5.81
N THR A 17 -5.14 11.26 5.76
CA THR A 17 -6.04 10.72 6.79
C THR A 17 -5.30 10.18 8.01
N GLN A 18 -4.06 9.72 7.83
CA GLN A 18 -3.24 9.13 8.89
C GLN A 18 -2.15 10.10 9.42
N ASN A 19 -2.17 11.36 8.97
CA ASN A 19 -1.22 12.40 9.37
C ASN A 19 0.26 12.00 9.20
N PHE A 20 0.58 11.39 8.05
CA PHE A 20 1.94 10.90 7.79
C PHE A 20 2.97 12.02 7.69
N GLN A 21 4.10 11.77 8.35
CA GLN A 21 5.30 12.56 8.23
C GLN A 21 5.88 12.45 6.82
N PRO A 22 6.67 13.44 6.36
CA PRO A 22 7.19 13.45 5.00
C PRO A 22 7.92 12.16 4.57
N TYR A 23 8.64 11.50 5.48
CA TYR A 23 9.35 10.24 5.18
C TYR A 23 8.38 9.06 4.97
N GLN A 24 7.34 8.96 5.81
CA GLN A 24 6.32 7.90 5.73
C GLN A 24 5.53 7.94 4.43
N ARG A 25 5.41 9.11 3.79
CA ARG A 25 4.70 9.24 2.49
C ARG A 25 5.40 8.46 1.38
N LYS A 26 6.74 8.46 1.39
CA LYS A 26 7.54 7.72 0.41
C LYS A 26 7.49 6.22 0.70
N GLU A 27 7.53 5.83 1.97
CA GLU A 27 7.38 4.44 2.42
C GLU A 27 6.01 3.89 2.00
N CYS A 28 4.93 4.62 2.32
CA CYS A 28 3.57 4.27 1.91
C CYS A 28 3.41 4.11 0.40
N LEU A 29 4.01 5.01 -0.40
CA LEU A 29 3.98 4.88 -1.86
C LEU A 29 4.67 3.58 -2.33
N ASN A 30 5.82 3.25 -1.74
CA ASN A 30 6.53 2.02 -2.08
C ASN A 30 5.73 0.78 -1.68
N ASP A 31 5.15 0.78 -0.48
CA ASP A 31 4.36 -0.34 0.01
C ASP A 31 3.07 -0.53 -0.81
N ALA A 32 2.41 0.55 -1.21
CA ALA A 32 1.26 0.49 -2.13
C ALA A 32 1.66 -0.05 -3.51
N LEU A 33 2.84 0.30 -4.04
CA LEU A 33 3.34 -0.25 -5.30
C LEU A 33 3.61 -1.76 -5.19
N ILE A 34 4.24 -2.20 -4.10
CA ILE A 34 4.51 -3.62 -3.83
C ILE A 34 3.18 -4.39 -3.72
N TYR A 35 2.24 -3.88 -2.93
CA TYR A 35 0.93 -4.48 -2.73
C TYR A 35 0.14 -4.62 -4.03
N LEU A 36 0.00 -3.54 -4.80
CA LEU A 36 -0.75 -3.57 -6.07
C LEU A 36 -0.08 -4.44 -7.13
N THR A 37 1.25 -4.53 -7.13
CA THR A 37 1.98 -5.42 -8.05
C THR A 37 1.71 -6.89 -7.72
N ALA A 38 1.75 -7.24 -6.44
CA ALA A 38 1.44 -8.59 -5.98
C ALA A 38 -0.03 -8.95 -6.25
N ALA A 39 -0.96 -8.03 -5.95
CA ALA A 39 -2.39 -8.21 -6.22
C ALA A 39 -2.67 -8.48 -7.71
N ARG A 40 -2.08 -7.70 -8.62
CA ARG A 40 -2.21 -7.92 -10.08
C ARG A 40 -1.63 -9.26 -10.55
N SER A 41 -0.69 -9.81 -9.78
CA SER A 41 -0.07 -11.11 -10.06
C SER A 41 -0.80 -12.26 -9.37
N GLY A 42 -1.87 -12.00 -8.59
CA GLY A 42 -2.57 -13.01 -7.80
C GLY A 42 -1.74 -13.57 -6.64
N LEU A 43 -0.76 -12.81 -6.14
CA LEU A 43 0.15 -13.22 -5.08
C LEU A 43 -0.07 -12.40 -3.80
N PRO A 44 0.09 -12.99 -2.60
CA PRO A 44 0.12 -12.24 -1.36
C PRO A 44 1.50 -11.58 -1.15
N VAL A 45 1.54 -10.45 -0.44
CA VAL A 45 2.79 -9.86 0.06
C VAL A 45 3.14 -10.43 1.43
N LEU A 46 4.39 -10.85 1.64
CA LEU A 46 4.91 -11.21 2.96
C LEU A 46 5.57 -9.97 3.59
N THR A 47 5.12 -9.53 4.76
CA THR A 47 5.58 -8.27 5.35
C THR A 47 5.61 -8.28 6.88
N ALA A 48 6.59 -7.59 7.47
CA ALA A 48 6.59 -7.26 8.89
C ALA A 48 5.82 -5.97 9.20
N ASN A 49 5.47 -5.16 8.19
CA ASN A 49 4.74 -3.91 8.33
C ASN A 49 3.23 -4.14 8.25
N ARG A 50 2.65 -4.80 9.26
CA ARG A 50 1.21 -5.15 9.26
C ARG A 50 0.31 -3.92 9.15
N ASP A 51 0.60 -2.89 9.93
CA ASP A 51 -0.33 -1.77 10.12
C ASP A 51 -0.52 -0.96 8.84
N GLU A 52 0.56 -0.70 8.08
CA GLU A 52 0.44 0.04 6.83
C GLU A 52 -0.21 -0.79 5.71
N PHE A 53 0.09 -2.09 5.64
CA PHE A 53 -0.54 -2.99 4.67
C PHE A 53 -2.03 -3.21 4.95
N ASP A 54 -2.44 -3.21 6.21
CA ASP A 54 -3.87 -3.21 6.59
C ASP A 54 -4.58 -1.95 6.07
N LEU A 55 -3.98 -0.77 6.28
CA LEU A 55 -4.51 0.51 5.76
C LEU A 55 -4.59 0.53 4.22
N ILE A 56 -3.58 0.01 3.52
CA ILE A 56 -3.59 -0.11 2.07
C ILE A 56 -4.72 -1.06 1.63
N GLN A 57 -4.88 -2.21 2.29
CA GLN A 57 -5.92 -3.19 1.97
C GLN A 57 -7.34 -2.63 2.18
N GLN A 58 -7.55 -1.77 3.18
CA GLN A 58 -8.84 -1.10 3.38
C GLN A 58 -9.26 -0.23 2.18
N ILE A 59 -8.31 0.31 1.41
CA ILE A 59 -8.57 1.12 0.20
C ILE A 59 -8.56 0.25 -1.07
N ALA A 60 -7.68 -0.75 -1.13
CA ALA A 60 -7.52 -1.67 -2.25
C ALA A 60 -7.77 -3.13 -1.81
N PRO A 61 -9.04 -3.56 -1.74
CA PRO A 61 -9.43 -4.83 -1.12
C PRO A 61 -9.05 -6.07 -1.94
N ASP A 62 -8.68 -5.93 -3.21
CA ASP A 62 -8.41 -7.05 -4.12
C ASP A 62 -7.06 -7.74 -3.86
N GLY A 63 -6.18 -7.14 -3.07
CA GLY A 63 -4.89 -7.72 -2.70
C GLY A 63 -4.91 -8.48 -1.37
N GLN A 64 -3.82 -9.18 -1.09
CA GLN A 64 -3.63 -9.91 0.16
C GLN A 64 -2.22 -9.68 0.70
N PHE A 65 -2.08 -9.73 2.02
CA PHE A 65 -0.78 -9.78 2.67
C PHE A 65 -0.79 -10.80 3.81
N VAL A 66 0.38 -11.34 4.12
CA VAL A 66 0.64 -12.23 5.24
C VAL A 66 1.67 -11.53 6.13
N HIS A 67 1.39 -11.50 7.43
CA HIS A 67 2.30 -10.93 8.41
C HIS A 67 3.28 -12.00 8.91
N LEU A 68 4.56 -11.63 9.04
CA LEU A 68 5.63 -12.46 9.60
C LEU A 68 5.50 -12.67 11.11
#